data_AF-A0A9D4DJL6-F1
#
_entry.id   AF-A0A9D4DJL6-F1
#
_cell.length_a   1.000
_cell.length_b   1.000
_cell.length_c   1.000
_cell.angle_alpha   90.00
_cell.angle_beta   90.00
_cell.angle_gamma   90.00
#
_symmetry.space_group_name_H-M   'P 1'
#
loop_
_entity.id
_entity.type
_entity.pdbx_description
1 polymer ?
#
loop_
_entity_poly.entity_id
_entity_poly.type
_entity_poly.pdbx_seq_one_letter_code
_entity_poly.pdbx_strand_id
1 'polypeptide(L)'
;MIESLGGDNISLGGDNISLGGDNISLGVDNISLGGDNISLGGDNISLGGDNISLGGDNISLGSWSVFLVDDGDNISLGGYNISLGGYNISLGSWSVFLVDEGYSISLGGDNISLGGDNISLGGENISLGGDNISLGDDNISLGGDNISLGGDNISLGGDNISLGGDNISLGGDNISLGGDNISLGGDNISLGLDNISLGVYFLLTRFLVVLFHYINDKGNNQLTRCEYNCGGQPMVSEWSLVCE
;
A
#
# COMPACT_ATOMS: atom_id res chain seq x y z
N MET A 1 16.99 -19.82 31.87
CA MET A 1 18.44 -20.00 31.83
C MET A 1 19.01 -18.94 30.89
N ILE A 2 19.93 -18.09 31.34
CA ILE A 2 20.59 -17.12 30.44
C ILE A 2 21.83 -17.80 29.86
N GLU A 3 21.90 -17.93 28.54
CA GLU A 3 23.08 -18.40 27.83
C GLU A 3 23.61 -17.28 26.95
N SER A 4 24.79 -16.75 27.27
CA SER A 4 25.42 -15.68 26.49
C SER A 4 26.85 -16.07 26.12
N LEU A 5 27.14 -16.08 24.82
CA LEU A 5 28.45 -16.42 24.28
C LEU A 5 28.87 -15.43 23.20
N GLY A 6 29.94 -14.69 23.45
CA GLY A 6 30.48 -13.64 22.58
C GLY A 6 30.67 -12.33 23.35
N GLY A 7 31.03 -11.25 22.64
CA GLY A 7 31.37 -9.97 23.27
C GLY A 7 30.14 -9.13 23.61
N ASP A 8 30.15 -8.48 24.76
CA ASP A 8 29.27 -7.33 25.08
C ASP A 8 27.74 -7.55 25.00
N ASN A 9 27.28 -8.80 25.13
CA ASN A 9 25.86 -9.10 25.25
C ASN A 9 25.29 -8.68 26.62
N ILE A 10 24.14 -8.03 26.62
CA ILE A 10 23.36 -7.65 27.81
C ILE A 10 22.08 -8.47 27.84
N SER A 11 21.89 -9.26 28.89
CA SER A 11 20.65 -10.02 29.07
C SER A 11 20.07 -9.85 30.47
N LEU A 12 18.78 -9.53 30.55
CA LEU A 12 18.03 -9.42 31.80
C LEU A 12 16.67 -10.11 31.65
N GLY A 13 16.38 -11.04 32.57
CA GLY A 13 15.13 -11.78 32.62
C GLY A 13 15.35 -13.30 32.50
N GLY A 14 14.38 -14.01 31.94
CA GLY A 14 14.35 -15.47 31.88
C GLY A 14 14.75 -16.01 30.51
N ASP A 15 15.34 -17.21 30.48
CA ASP A 15 15.47 -18.03 29.26
C ASP A 15 15.99 -17.37 27.96
N ASN A 16 16.74 -16.27 28.07
CA ASN A 16 17.34 -15.61 26.91
C ASN A 16 18.62 -16.32 26.44
N ILE A 17 18.77 -16.44 25.12
CA ILE A 17 19.94 -17.02 24.45
C ILE A 17 20.55 -15.97 23.53
N SER A 18 21.82 -15.63 23.74
CA SER A 18 22.56 -14.69 22.89
C SER A 18 23.89 -15.30 22.44
N LEU A 19 24.06 -15.48 21.13
CA LEU A 19 25.30 -15.98 20.53
C LEU A 19 25.81 -14.98 19.51
N GLY A 20 26.99 -14.41 19.77
CA GLY A 20 27.60 -13.35 18.97
C GLY A 20 27.84 -12.09 19.79
N GLY A 21 27.88 -10.93 19.14
CA GLY A 21 28.32 -9.67 19.75
C GLY A 21 27.18 -8.66 19.96
N ASP A 22 27.30 -7.83 20.98
CA ASP A 22 26.52 -6.58 21.10
C ASP A 22 24.99 -6.77 21.12
N ASN A 23 24.50 -7.94 21.54
CA ASN A 23 23.06 -8.20 21.64
C ASN A 23 22.50 -7.70 22.97
N ILE A 24 21.30 -7.11 22.94
CA ILE A 24 20.57 -6.66 24.12
C ILE A 24 19.24 -7.41 24.18
N SER A 25 19.03 -8.23 25.21
CA SER A 25 17.79 -8.98 25.43
C SER A 25 17.22 -8.66 26.82
N LEU A 26 16.14 -7.87 26.88
CA LEU A 26 15.46 -7.53 28.13
C LEU A 26 14.05 -8.11 28.12
N GLY A 27 13.84 -9.15 28.93
CA GLY A 27 12.58 -9.87 29.04
C GLY A 27 12.80 -11.38 29.07
N VAL A 28 11.91 -12.16 28.46
CA VAL A 28 11.92 -13.63 28.55
C VAL A 28 12.02 -14.28 27.17
N ASP A 29 12.63 -15.47 27.12
CA ASP A 29 12.57 -16.37 25.95
C ASP A 29 13.07 -15.75 24.63
N ASN A 30 13.94 -14.72 24.70
CA ASN A 30 14.50 -14.10 23.51
C ASN A 30 15.71 -14.89 23.00
N ILE A 31 15.80 -15.10 21.69
CA ILE A 31 16.91 -15.78 21.02
C ILE A 31 17.55 -14.79 20.05
N SER A 32 18.83 -14.51 20.23
CA SER A 32 19.61 -13.65 19.32
C SER A 32 20.87 -14.39 18.88
N LEU A 33 20.93 -14.78 17.61
CA LEU A 33 22.12 -15.39 17.01
C LEU A 33 22.70 -14.45 15.94
N GLY A 34 23.79 -13.78 16.28
CA GLY A 34 24.50 -12.83 15.45
C GLY A 34 24.90 -11.57 16.21
N GLY A 35 24.86 -10.40 15.56
CA GLY A 35 25.42 -9.15 16.07
C GLY A 35 24.38 -8.05 16.21
N ASP A 36 24.52 -7.16 17.19
CA ASP A 36 23.80 -5.88 17.23
C ASP A 36 22.26 -6.01 17.26
N ASN A 37 21.72 -7.11 17.82
CA ASN A 37 20.28 -7.28 17.93
C ASN A 37 19.76 -6.72 19.27
N ILE A 38 18.61 -6.07 19.24
CA ILE A 38 17.92 -5.55 20.41
C ILE A 38 16.54 -6.21 20.50
N SER A 39 16.24 -6.87 21.61
CA SER A 39 14.95 -7.48 21.89
C SER A 39 14.47 -7.02 23.26
N LEU A 40 13.36 -6.27 23.29
CA LEU A 40 12.70 -5.81 24.51
C LEU A 40 11.30 -6.43 24.57
N GLY A 41 11.10 -7.40 25.46
CA GLY A 41 9.84 -8.15 25.60
C GLY A 41 10.05 -9.65 25.64
N GLY A 42 9.09 -10.41 25.11
CA GLY A 42 9.05 -11.88 25.16
C GLY A 42 9.24 -12.53 23.80
N ASP A 43 9.74 -13.75 23.76
CA ASP A 43 9.55 -14.67 22.62
C ASP A 43 10.08 -14.15 21.26
N ASN A 44 11.05 -13.21 21.27
CA ASN A 44 11.63 -12.69 20.04
C ASN A 44 12.79 -13.56 19.57
N ILE A 45 12.83 -13.87 18.27
CA ILE A 45 13.89 -14.62 17.62
C ILE A 45 14.55 -13.73 16.56
N SER A 46 15.83 -13.43 16.73
CA SER A 46 16.64 -12.70 15.75
C SER A 46 17.82 -13.55 15.31
N LEU A 47 17.84 -13.93 14.04
CA LEU A 47 18.93 -14.67 13.39
C LEU A 47 19.56 -13.79 12.33
N GLY A 48 20.74 -13.25 12.63
CA GLY A 48 21.45 -12.27 11.81
C GLY A 48 21.85 -11.06 12.64
N GLY A 49 21.76 -9.85 12.10
CA GLY A 49 22.22 -8.67 12.84
C GLY A 49 21.49 -7.37 12.54
N ASP A 50 21.71 -6.39 13.42
CA ASP A 50 21.06 -5.07 13.36
C ASP A 50 19.52 -5.15 13.44
N ASN A 51 18.96 -6.18 14.09
CA ASN A 51 17.50 -6.29 14.26
C ASN A 51 17.05 -5.64 15.57
N ILE A 52 15.89 -4.99 15.55
CA ILE A 52 15.27 -4.39 16.72
C ILE A 52 13.85 -4.93 16.85
N SER A 53 13.55 -5.61 17.95
CA SER A 53 12.21 -6.07 18.30
C SER A 53 11.81 -5.46 19.62
N LEU A 54 10.81 -4.57 19.61
CA LEU A 54 10.18 -4.03 20.80
C LEU A 54 8.76 -4.58 20.87
N GLY A 55 8.51 -5.52 21.79
CA GLY A 55 7.26 -6.27 21.86
C GLY A 55 7.49 -7.77 22.07
N GLY A 56 6.44 -8.55 21.82
CA GLY A 56 6.43 -10.01 21.88
C GLY A 56 6.47 -10.66 20.50
N ASP A 57 6.81 -11.95 20.45
CA ASP A 57 6.43 -12.87 19.36
C ASP A 57 6.95 -12.50 17.95
N ASN A 58 8.11 -11.83 17.87
CA ASN A 58 8.70 -11.43 16.60
C ASN A 58 9.81 -12.36 16.14
N ILE A 59 9.84 -12.69 14.85
CA ILE A 59 10.88 -13.50 14.22
C ILE A 59 11.53 -12.70 13.10
N SER A 60 12.81 -12.33 13.25
CA SER A 60 13.65 -11.80 12.18
C SER A 60 14.71 -12.82 11.78
N LEU A 61 14.68 -13.23 10.52
CA LEU A 61 15.67 -14.08 9.88
C LEU A 61 16.38 -13.26 8.79
N GLY A 62 17.40 -12.51 9.20
CA GLY A 62 18.23 -11.68 8.34
C GLY A 62 18.71 -10.44 9.06
N SER A 63 18.68 -9.28 8.40
CA SER A 63 19.35 -8.09 8.94
C SER A 63 18.52 -6.83 8.82
N TRP A 64 18.74 -5.87 9.71
CA TRP A 64 18.08 -4.55 9.62
C TRP A 64 16.54 -4.63 9.65
N SER A 65 15.96 -5.57 10.39
CA SER A 65 14.50 -5.58 10.61
C SER A 65 14.15 -4.84 11.90
N VAL A 66 13.10 -4.02 11.86
CA VAL A 66 12.59 -3.29 13.01
C VAL A 66 11.13 -3.65 13.24
N PHE A 67 10.82 -4.17 14.42
CA PHE A 67 9.47 -4.51 14.86
C PHE A 67 9.12 -3.71 16.11
N LEU A 68 8.02 -2.97 16.05
CA LEU A 68 7.47 -2.19 17.15
C LEU A 68 6.02 -2.61 17.35
N VAL A 69 5.77 -3.46 18.35
CA VAL A 69 4.54 -4.22 18.46
C VAL A 69 4.06 -4.16 19.91
N ASP A 70 2.85 -3.68 20.11
CA ASP A 70 2.15 -3.72 21.39
C ASP A 70 1.24 -4.96 21.51
N ASP A 71 0.61 -5.38 20.41
CA ASP A 71 -0.12 -6.63 20.22
C ASP A 71 0.06 -7.15 18.78
N GLY A 72 0.29 -8.45 18.60
CA GLY A 72 0.50 -9.10 17.30
C GLY A 72 1.84 -9.82 17.11
N ASP A 73 1.95 -10.58 16.02
CA ASP A 73 3.10 -11.42 15.69
C ASP A 73 3.71 -10.98 14.36
N ASN A 74 5.03 -10.79 14.30
CA ASN A 74 5.69 -10.39 13.06
C ASN A 74 6.81 -11.33 12.65
N ILE A 75 6.86 -11.63 11.36
CA ILE A 75 7.85 -12.52 10.76
C ILE A 75 8.51 -11.79 9.58
N SER A 76 9.83 -11.67 9.60
CA SER A 76 10.65 -11.15 8.51
C SER A 76 11.67 -12.20 8.11
N LEU A 77 11.67 -12.61 6.85
CA LEU A 77 12.72 -13.39 6.22
C LEU A 77 13.38 -12.53 5.16
N GLY A 78 14.59 -12.04 5.43
CA GLY A 78 15.31 -11.09 4.59
C GLY A 78 15.75 -9.88 5.39
N GLY A 79 15.78 -8.69 4.80
CA GLY A 79 16.30 -7.53 5.52
C GLY A 79 15.69 -6.19 5.14
N TYR A 80 15.96 -5.18 5.96
CA TYR A 80 15.41 -3.83 5.80
C TYR A 80 13.88 -3.79 5.91
N ASN A 81 13.29 -4.67 6.72
CA ASN A 81 11.84 -4.71 6.91
C ASN A 81 11.44 -3.93 8.17
N ILE A 82 10.37 -3.15 8.09
CA ILE A 82 9.86 -2.36 9.21
C ILE A 82 8.41 -2.76 9.44
N SER A 83 8.06 -3.13 10.67
CA SER A 83 6.70 -3.45 11.06
C SER A 83 6.31 -2.70 12.33
N LEU A 84 5.20 -1.98 12.26
CA LEU A 84 4.59 -1.27 13.39
C LEU A 84 3.17 -1.81 13.57
N GLY A 85 2.92 -2.48 14.70
CA GLY A 85 1.64 -3.11 15.05
C GLY A 85 1.24 -4.29 14.17
N GLY A 86 0.08 -4.89 14.46
CA GLY A 86 -0.58 -5.90 13.63
C GLY A 86 0.17 -7.22 13.46
N TYR A 87 -0.31 -8.05 12.52
CA TYR A 87 0.26 -9.36 12.21
C TYR A 87 0.92 -9.34 10.84
N ASN A 88 2.24 -9.20 10.76
CA ASN A 88 2.90 -8.98 9.48
C ASN A 88 3.89 -10.07 9.11
N ILE A 89 3.91 -10.42 7.84
CA ILE A 89 4.83 -11.40 7.28
C ILE A 89 5.51 -10.77 6.06
N SER A 90 6.83 -10.56 6.14
CA SER A 90 7.66 -10.21 4.99
C SER A 90 8.58 -11.39 4.64
N LEU A 91 8.48 -11.88 3.41
CA LEU A 91 9.48 -12.75 2.80
C LEU A 91 10.15 -12.00 1.66
N GLY A 92 11.20 -11.27 2.01
CA GLY A 92 12.00 -10.46 1.11
C GLY A 92 12.60 -9.26 1.83
N SER A 93 12.78 -8.16 1.11
CA SER A 93 13.51 -7.01 1.64
C SER A 93 12.74 -5.70 1.46
N TRP A 94 13.09 -4.68 2.24
CA TRP A 94 12.58 -3.32 2.06
C TRP A 94 11.05 -3.20 2.17
N SER A 95 10.39 -4.08 2.93
CA SER A 95 8.96 -3.97 3.17
C SER A 95 8.67 -3.10 4.40
N VAL A 96 7.64 -2.26 4.32
CA VAL A 96 7.20 -1.40 5.41
C VAL A 96 5.71 -1.65 5.69
N PHE A 97 5.40 -2.02 6.93
CA PHE A 97 4.05 -2.28 7.39
C PHE A 97 3.70 -1.40 8.58
N LEU A 98 2.61 -0.65 8.47
CA LEU A 98 2.00 0.05 9.61
C LEU A 98 0.54 -0.39 9.69
N VAL A 99 0.27 -1.35 10.58
CA VAL A 99 -1.02 -2.03 10.70
C VAL A 99 -1.48 -1.92 12.15
N ASP A 100 -2.65 -1.33 12.37
CA ASP A 100 -3.23 -1.14 13.72
C ASP A 100 -4.14 -2.32 14.08
N GLU A 101 -5.06 -2.67 13.18
CA GLU A 101 -5.92 -3.85 13.26
C GLU A 101 -5.90 -4.56 11.91
N GLY A 102 -5.29 -5.74 11.86
CA GLY A 102 -5.23 -6.56 10.64
C GLY A 102 -3.89 -7.25 10.42
N TYR A 103 -3.67 -7.68 9.17
CA TYR A 103 -2.44 -8.33 8.76
C TYR A 103 -1.88 -7.77 7.45
N SER A 104 -0.56 -7.78 7.28
CA SER A 104 0.06 -7.54 5.97
C SER A 104 1.02 -8.64 5.60
N ILE A 105 0.90 -9.13 4.36
CA ILE A 105 1.78 -10.17 3.82
C ILE A 105 2.48 -9.61 2.59
N SER A 106 3.81 -9.66 2.59
CA SER A 106 4.67 -9.32 1.46
C SER A 106 5.52 -10.52 1.08
N LEU A 107 5.46 -10.93 -0.17
CA LEU A 107 6.41 -11.84 -0.80
C LEU A 107 7.11 -11.09 -1.93
N GLY A 108 8.33 -10.63 -1.68
CA GLY A 108 9.09 -9.82 -2.63
C GLY A 108 9.78 -8.60 -1.99
N GLY A 109 10.09 -7.60 -2.81
CA GLY A 109 10.86 -6.42 -2.40
C GLY A 109 10.01 -5.16 -2.35
N ASP A 110 10.42 -4.18 -1.55
CA ASP A 110 10.00 -2.78 -1.72
C ASP A 110 8.48 -2.54 -1.60
N ASN A 111 7.78 -3.39 -0.84
CA ASN A 111 6.34 -3.28 -0.65
C ASN A 111 5.99 -2.41 0.56
N ILE A 112 4.97 -1.57 0.43
CA ILE A 112 4.48 -0.69 1.48
C ILE A 112 3.01 -0.98 1.75
N SER A 113 2.66 -1.29 2.99
CA SER A 113 1.27 -1.48 3.42
C SER A 113 0.98 -0.62 4.64
N LEU A 114 -0.01 0.27 4.54
CA LEU A 114 -0.54 1.04 5.65
C LEU A 114 -2.04 0.83 5.74
N GLY A 115 -2.53 0.46 6.94
CA GLY A 115 -3.95 0.33 7.21
C GLY A 115 -4.33 -1.06 7.70
N GLY A 116 -5.27 -1.70 7.00
CA GLY A 116 -5.84 -2.99 7.36
C GLY A 116 -5.17 -4.17 6.65
N ASP A 117 -5.99 -5.11 6.18
CA ASP A 117 -5.53 -6.36 5.61
C ASP A 117 -4.97 -6.17 4.19
N ASN A 118 -3.67 -6.40 3.96
CA ASN A 118 -3.11 -6.24 2.62
C ASN A 118 -2.17 -7.41 2.25
N ILE A 119 -2.22 -7.81 0.98
CA ILE A 119 -1.41 -8.91 0.45
C ILE A 119 -0.69 -8.42 -0.81
N SER A 120 0.64 -8.53 -0.82
CA SER A 120 1.50 -8.21 -1.96
C SER A 120 2.39 -9.39 -2.30
N LEU A 121 2.26 -9.92 -3.51
CA LEU A 121 3.12 -10.95 -4.07
C LEU A 121 3.80 -10.38 -5.31
N GLY A 122 5.04 -9.94 -5.17
CA GLY A 122 5.82 -9.20 -6.16
C GLY A 122 6.56 -8.04 -5.52
N GLY A 123 7.08 -7.13 -6.34
CA GLY A 123 7.86 -5.98 -5.91
C GLY A 123 7.13 -4.65 -6.02
N GLU A 124 7.60 -3.64 -5.28
CA GLU A 124 7.27 -2.23 -5.51
C GLU A 124 5.76 -1.90 -5.37
N ASN A 125 4.99 -2.72 -4.65
CA ASN A 125 3.56 -2.48 -4.45
C ASN A 125 3.30 -1.55 -3.26
N ILE A 126 2.34 -0.65 -3.42
CA ILE A 126 1.92 0.30 -2.38
C ILE A 126 0.42 0.12 -2.12
N SER A 127 0.06 -0.26 -0.90
CA SER A 127 -1.31 -0.37 -0.43
C SER A 127 -1.55 0.59 0.73
N LEU A 128 -2.44 1.56 0.53
CA LEU A 128 -2.88 2.52 1.53
C LEU A 128 -4.38 2.34 1.76
N GLY A 129 -4.75 1.63 2.82
CA GLY A 129 -6.11 1.23 3.14
C GLY A 129 -6.17 -0.21 3.60
N GLY A 130 -7.29 -0.88 3.34
CA GLY A 130 -7.52 -2.27 3.76
C GLY A 130 -8.00 -3.13 2.60
N ASP A 131 -7.91 -4.44 2.78
CA ASP A 131 -8.41 -5.46 1.88
C ASP A 131 -7.82 -5.41 0.45
N ASN A 132 -6.61 -4.86 0.29
CA ASN A 132 -5.96 -4.79 -1.03
C ASN A 132 -5.11 -6.02 -1.33
N ILE A 133 -5.18 -6.50 -2.57
CA ILE A 133 -4.44 -7.65 -3.07
C ILE A 133 -3.70 -7.25 -4.33
N SER A 134 -2.37 -7.31 -4.30
CA SER A 134 -1.50 -7.08 -5.46
C SER A 134 -0.67 -8.33 -5.76
N LEU A 135 -0.86 -8.88 -6.97
CA LEU A 135 -0.10 -10.02 -7.50
C LEU A 135 0.65 -9.56 -8.76
N GLY A 136 1.90 -9.20 -8.59
CA GLY A 136 2.79 -8.63 -9.60
C GLY A 136 3.52 -7.41 -9.05
N ASP A 137 4.00 -6.57 -9.94
CA ASP A 137 4.94 -5.50 -9.61
C ASP A 137 4.30 -4.11 -9.80
N ASP A 138 4.81 -3.10 -9.11
CA ASP A 138 4.49 -1.69 -9.36
C ASP A 138 3.00 -1.30 -9.20
N ASN A 139 2.22 -2.07 -8.43
CA ASN A 139 0.80 -1.75 -8.23
C ASN A 139 0.60 -0.77 -7.07
N ILE A 140 -0.29 0.19 -7.27
CA ILE A 140 -0.63 1.23 -6.30
C ILE A 140 -2.13 1.18 -6.02
N SER A 141 -2.50 0.89 -4.77
CA SER A 141 -3.89 0.89 -4.30
C SER A 141 -4.06 1.89 -3.16
N LEU A 142 -4.87 2.93 -3.38
CA LEU A 142 -5.28 3.89 -2.36
C LEU A 142 -6.78 3.76 -2.15
N GLY A 143 -7.15 3.08 -1.07
CA GLY A 143 -8.52 2.78 -0.69
C GLY A 143 -8.69 1.33 -0.25
N GLY A 144 -9.92 0.83 -0.35
CA GLY A 144 -10.33 -0.49 0.14
C GLY A 144 -10.53 -1.49 -0.99
N ASP A 145 -10.39 -2.78 -0.72
CA ASP A 145 -10.94 -3.86 -1.56
C ASP A 145 -10.43 -3.88 -3.01
N ASN A 146 -9.23 -3.36 -3.28
CA ASN A 146 -8.68 -3.35 -4.64
C ASN A 146 -7.89 -4.64 -4.94
N ILE A 147 -8.07 -5.17 -6.15
CA ILE A 147 -7.37 -6.36 -6.63
C ILE A 147 -6.62 -6.01 -7.91
N SER A 148 -5.29 -6.15 -7.89
CA SER A 148 -4.43 -5.98 -9.05
C SER A 148 -3.67 -7.26 -9.34
N LEU A 149 -3.89 -7.87 -10.51
CA LEU A 149 -3.07 -8.97 -11.01
C LEU A 149 -2.34 -8.50 -12.27
N GLY A 150 -1.02 -8.34 -12.16
CA GLY A 150 -0.14 -7.86 -13.22
C GLY A 150 0.72 -6.69 -12.73
N GLY A 151 1.10 -5.82 -13.66
CA GLY A 151 2.06 -4.73 -13.44
C GLY A 151 1.44 -3.34 -13.54
N ASP A 152 2.02 -2.36 -12.86
CA ASP A 152 1.78 -0.94 -13.14
C ASP A 152 0.31 -0.48 -13.00
N ASN A 153 -0.50 -1.18 -12.20
CA ASN A 153 -1.90 -0.81 -12.02
C ASN A 153 -2.06 0.21 -10.89
N ILE A 154 -2.90 1.23 -11.12
CA ILE A 154 -3.20 2.29 -10.15
C ILE A 154 -4.69 2.31 -9.87
N SER A 155 -5.08 2.08 -8.62
CA SER A 155 -6.45 2.15 -8.13
C SER A 155 -6.56 3.22 -7.05
N LEU A 156 -7.26 4.31 -7.35
CA LEU A 156 -7.60 5.36 -6.39
C LEU A 156 -9.10 5.30 -6.09
N GLY A 157 -9.46 4.59 -5.02
CA GLY A 157 -10.83 4.35 -4.59
C GLY A 157 -11.02 2.92 -4.05
N GLY A 158 -12.27 2.46 -4.05
CA GLY A 158 -12.67 1.17 -3.52
C GLY A 158 -13.05 0.16 -4.60
N ASP A 159 -12.97 -1.14 -4.29
CA ASP A 159 -13.62 -2.19 -5.09
C ASP A 159 -13.17 -2.26 -6.56
N ASN A 160 -11.93 -1.83 -6.87
CA ASN A 160 -11.42 -1.89 -8.25
C ASN A 160 -10.70 -3.21 -8.51
N ILE A 161 -10.92 -3.76 -9.71
CA ILE A 161 -10.26 -4.99 -10.18
C ILE A 161 -9.52 -4.69 -11.47
N SER A 162 -8.20 -4.87 -11.45
CA SER A 162 -7.32 -4.73 -12.61
C SER A 162 -6.64 -6.07 -12.90
N LEU A 163 -6.90 -6.62 -14.08
CA LEU A 163 -6.32 -7.86 -14.57
C LEU A 163 -5.51 -7.59 -15.83
N GLY A 164 -4.19 -7.40 -15.67
CA GLY A 164 -3.23 -7.08 -16.71
C GLY A 164 -2.29 -5.93 -16.30
N GLY A 165 -1.89 -5.11 -17.26
CA GLY A 165 -0.87 -4.07 -17.08
C GLY A 165 -1.40 -2.65 -17.24
N ASP A 166 -0.76 -1.66 -16.61
CA ASP A 166 -0.93 -0.24 -16.94
C ASP A 166 -2.38 0.29 -16.82
N ASN A 167 -3.22 -0.33 -15.97
CA ASN A 167 -4.60 0.11 -15.80
C ASN A 167 -4.72 1.16 -14.70
N ILE A 168 -5.51 2.21 -14.95
CA ILE A 168 -5.76 3.30 -14.01
C ILE A 168 -7.26 3.38 -13.71
N SER A 169 -7.64 3.19 -12.46
CA SER A 169 -9.02 3.33 -11.96
C SER A 169 -9.10 4.48 -10.96
N LEU A 170 -9.87 5.52 -11.30
CA LEU A 170 -10.12 6.67 -10.43
C LEU A 170 -11.59 6.70 -10.01
N GLY A 171 -11.89 6.05 -8.88
CA GLY A 171 -13.23 5.90 -8.33
C GLY A 171 -13.47 4.50 -7.78
N GLY A 172 -14.74 4.12 -7.66
CA GLY A 172 -15.16 2.83 -7.08
C GLY A 172 -15.68 1.85 -8.12
N ASP A 173 -15.65 0.55 -7.82
CA ASP A 173 -16.37 -0.48 -8.59
C ASP A 173 -15.95 -0.57 -10.08
N ASN A 174 -14.67 -0.33 -10.39
CA ASN A 174 -14.19 -0.44 -11.78
C ASN A 174 -13.54 -1.79 -12.05
N ILE A 175 -13.80 -2.35 -13.24
CA ILE A 175 -13.18 -3.59 -13.72
C ILE A 175 -12.43 -3.32 -15.01
N SER A 176 -11.12 -3.58 -15.01
CA SER A 176 -10.26 -3.49 -16.18
C SER A 176 -9.64 -4.85 -16.49
N LEU A 177 -9.88 -5.36 -17.69
CA LEU A 177 -9.35 -6.64 -18.17
C LEU A 177 -8.51 -6.40 -19.42
N GLY A 178 -7.18 -6.42 -19.28
CA GLY A 178 -6.22 -6.17 -20.34
C GLY A 178 -5.20 -5.09 -19.95
N GLY A 179 -4.83 -4.25 -20.90
CA GLY A 179 -3.72 -3.30 -20.78
C GLY A 179 -4.15 -1.86 -21.04
N ASP A 180 -3.47 -0.89 -20.44
CA ASP A 180 -3.57 0.53 -20.80
C ASP A 180 -5.01 1.10 -20.68
N ASN A 181 -5.83 0.58 -19.76
CA ASN A 181 -7.20 1.06 -19.60
C ASN A 181 -7.29 2.17 -18.54
N ILE A 182 -8.06 3.21 -18.84
CA ILE A 182 -8.35 4.32 -17.91
C ILE A 182 -9.84 4.36 -17.61
N SER A 183 -10.20 4.17 -16.34
CA SER A 183 -11.57 4.24 -15.84
C SER A 183 -11.72 5.42 -14.90
N LEU A 184 -12.62 6.35 -15.23
CA LEU A 184 -12.86 7.57 -14.46
C LEU A 184 -14.28 7.58 -13.90
N GLY A 185 -14.44 7.74 -12.59
CA GLY A 185 -15.70 7.56 -11.88
C GLY A 185 -15.87 6.13 -11.40
N GLY A 186 -17.12 5.69 -11.23
CA GLY A 186 -17.40 4.32 -10.82
C GLY A 186 -18.30 3.54 -11.77
N ASP A 187 -18.42 2.25 -11.49
CA ASP A 187 -19.18 1.26 -12.25
C ASP A 187 -18.70 1.09 -13.71
N ASN A 188 -17.40 1.24 -13.98
CA ASN A 188 -16.86 1.06 -15.33
C ASN A 188 -16.42 -0.38 -15.59
N ILE A 189 -16.59 -0.83 -16.83
CA ILE A 189 -16.01 -2.09 -17.32
C ILE A 189 -15.24 -1.80 -18.61
N SER A 190 -13.94 -2.01 -18.57
CA SER A 190 -13.02 -1.80 -19.69
C SER A 190 -12.39 -3.14 -20.08
N LEU A 191 -12.54 -3.55 -21.35
CA LEU A 191 -12.10 -4.85 -21.85
C LEU A 191 -11.15 -4.67 -23.05
N GLY A 192 -9.96 -5.26 -22.98
CA GLY A 192 -8.96 -5.19 -24.03
C GLY A 192 -7.86 -4.17 -23.74
N LEU A 193 -7.41 -3.50 -24.80
CA LEU A 193 -6.30 -2.56 -24.74
C LEU A 193 -6.78 -1.12 -24.98
N ASP A 194 -6.12 -0.15 -24.37
CA ASP A 194 -6.23 1.28 -24.70
C ASP A 194 -7.65 1.88 -24.53
N ASN A 195 -8.44 1.40 -23.57
CA ASN A 195 -9.79 1.93 -23.36
C ASN A 195 -9.81 3.15 -22.42
N ILE A 196 -10.75 4.06 -22.67
CA ILE A 196 -11.11 5.14 -21.74
C ILE A 196 -12.61 5.05 -21.43
N SER A 197 -12.93 4.72 -20.18
CA SER A 197 -14.31 4.60 -19.67
C SER A 197 -14.63 5.74 -18.70
N LEU A 198 -15.83 6.31 -18.85
CA LEU A 198 -16.34 7.42 -18.03
C LEU A 198 -17.64 6.98 -17.35
N GLY A 199 -17.63 6.97 -16.03
CA GLY A 199 -18.75 6.54 -15.21
C GLY A 199 -19.99 7.42 -15.42
N VAL A 200 -21.17 6.81 -15.28
CA VAL A 200 -22.46 7.44 -15.62
C VAL A 200 -22.72 8.70 -14.80
N TYR A 201 -22.32 8.74 -13.53
CA TYR A 201 -22.42 9.94 -12.68
C TYR A 201 -21.60 11.13 -13.21
N PHE A 202 -20.42 10.88 -13.78
CA PHE A 202 -19.58 11.91 -14.37
C PHE A 202 -20.24 12.51 -15.63
N LEU A 203 -20.89 11.66 -16.44
CA LEU A 203 -21.65 12.10 -17.61
C LEU A 203 -22.92 12.87 -17.21
N LEU A 204 -23.65 12.41 -16.19
CA LEU A 204 -24.91 13.02 -15.76
C LEU A 204 -24.71 14.42 -15.18
N THR A 205 -23.67 14.63 -14.36
CA THR A 205 -23.34 15.94 -13.79
C THR A 205 -22.97 16.94 -14.88
N ARG A 206 -22.14 16.54 -15.87
CA ARG A 206 -21.87 17.41 -17.02
C ARG A 206 -23.12 17.74 -17.81
N PHE A 207 -23.96 16.75 -18.09
CA PHE A 207 -25.21 16.97 -18.82
C PHE A 207 -26.15 17.92 -18.08
N LEU A 208 -26.29 17.79 -16.76
CA LEU A 208 -27.11 18.66 -15.93
C LEU A 208 -26.56 20.09 -15.85
N VAL A 209 -25.23 20.27 -15.75
CA VAL A 209 -24.61 21.61 -15.76
C VAL A 209 -24.86 22.31 -17.11
N VAL A 210 -24.71 21.57 -18.21
CA VAL A 210 -25.03 22.08 -19.57
C VAL A 210 -26.51 22.44 -19.68
N LEU A 211 -27.40 21.58 -19.19
CA LEU A 211 -28.84 21.80 -19.22
C LEU A 211 -29.26 23.00 -18.36
N PHE A 212 -28.65 23.19 -17.18
CA PHE A 212 -28.93 24.32 -16.29
C PHE A 212 -28.52 25.65 -16.92
N HIS A 213 -27.34 25.72 -17.54
CA HIS A 213 -26.91 26.91 -18.28
C HIS A 213 -27.83 27.17 -19.48
N TYR A 214 -28.16 26.14 -20.27
CA TYR A 214 -29.07 26.27 -21.42
C TYR A 214 -30.47 26.78 -21.03
N ILE A 215 -31.02 26.33 -19.89
CA ILE A 215 -32.32 26.78 -19.39
C ILE A 215 -32.24 28.24 -18.89
N ASN A 216 -31.17 28.61 -18.18
CA ASN A 216 -30.99 29.99 -17.70
C ASN A 216 -30.81 31.00 -18.84
N ASP A 217 -30.09 30.64 -19.90
CA ASP A 217 -29.93 31.49 -21.09
C ASP A 217 -31.27 31.75 -21.80
N LYS A 218 -32.13 30.71 -21.91
CA LYS A 218 -33.49 30.89 -22.46
C LYS A 218 -34.42 31.66 -21.54
N GLY A 219 -34.29 31.51 -20.22
CA GLY A 219 -35.05 32.28 -19.24
C GLY A 219 -34.78 33.79 -19.31
N ASN A 220 -33.57 34.18 -19.73
CA ASN A 220 -33.13 35.58 -19.82
C ASN A 220 -33.26 36.18 -21.24
N ASN A 221 -33.83 35.47 -22.22
CA ASN A 221 -34.01 35.95 -23.61
C ASN A 221 -32.71 36.43 -24.30
N GLN A 222 -31.54 35.97 -23.84
CA GLN A 222 -30.27 36.19 -24.50
C GLN A 222 -29.83 34.86 -25.11
N LEU A 223 -29.94 34.75 -26.44
CA LEU A 223 -29.28 33.69 -27.20
C LEU A 223 -27.79 34.05 -27.31
N THR A 224 -27.06 33.94 -26.20
CA THR A 224 -25.61 34.07 -26.16
C THR A 224 -25.00 32.82 -26.77
N ARG A 225 -24.15 32.99 -27.79
CA ARG A 225 -23.49 31.88 -28.49
C ARG A 225 -22.27 31.46 -27.68
N CYS A 226 -22.46 30.51 -26.77
CA CYS A 226 -21.35 30.01 -25.94
C CYS A 226 -20.52 29.00 -26.74
N GLU A 227 -19.33 29.42 -27.19
CA GLU A 227 -18.33 28.52 -27.78
C GLU A 227 -17.20 28.28 -26.76
N TYR A 228 -16.86 27.01 -26.52
CA TYR A 228 -15.71 26.65 -25.70
C TYR A 228 -14.45 26.75 -26.56
N ASN A 229 -13.59 27.73 -26.28
CA ASN A 229 -12.28 27.84 -26.90
C ASN A 229 -11.22 27.15 -26.05
N CYS A 230 -10.49 26.22 -26.67
CA CYS A 230 -9.30 25.62 -26.07
C CYS A 230 -8.13 26.60 -26.30
N GLY A 231 -7.81 27.42 -25.30
CA GLY A 231 -6.61 28.25 -25.32
C GLY A 231 -5.37 27.36 -25.34
N GLY A 232 -4.61 27.38 -26.45
CA GLY A 232 -3.48 26.49 -26.64
C GLY A 232 -2.32 26.79 -25.69
N GLN A 233 -2.08 25.89 -24.74
CA GLN A 233 -0.76 25.44 -24.24
C GLN A 233 -0.94 24.15 -23.43
N PRO A 234 0.00 23.19 -23.50
CA PRO A 234 -0.17 21.90 -22.83
C PRO A 234 0.06 22.08 -21.33
N MET A 235 -0.74 21.38 -20.53
CA MET A 235 -0.59 21.14 -19.08
C MET A 235 -1.44 21.95 -18.10
N VAL A 236 -2.21 22.97 -18.48
CA VAL A 236 -3.30 23.49 -17.61
C VAL A 236 -4.44 24.02 -18.48
N SER A 237 -5.45 23.19 -18.78
CA SER A 237 -6.61 23.67 -19.54
C SER A 237 -7.61 24.33 -18.59
N GLU A 238 -7.41 25.62 -18.30
CA GLU A 238 -8.51 26.47 -17.84
C GLU A 238 -9.47 26.66 -19.02
N TRP A 239 -10.63 26.00 -18.96
CA TRP A 239 -11.70 26.21 -19.94
C TRP A 239 -12.45 27.49 -19.56
N SER A 240 -12.12 28.59 -20.23
CA SER A 240 -12.87 29.84 -20.09
C SER A 240 -14.15 29.76 -20.93
N LEU A 241 -15.29 29.94 -20.28
CA LEU A 241 -16.58 30.12 -20.96
C LEU A 241 -16.63 31.56 -21.48
N VAL A 242 -16.50 31.73 -22.80
CA VAL A 242 -16.71 33.03 -23.45
C VAL A 242 -18.13 33.02 -24.03
N CYS A 243 -18.98 33.89 -23.49
CA CYS A 243 -20.34 34.12 -23.99
C CYS A 243 -20.35 35.42 -24.80
N GLU A 244 -20.66 35.35 -26.10
CA GLU A 244 -20.97 36.52 -26.96
C GLU A 244 -22.47 36.67 -27.21
#